data_AF-A0A1H4G9H2-F1
#
_entry.id   AF-A0A1H4G9H2-F1
#
_cell.length_a   1.000
_cell.length_b   1.000
_cell.length_c   1.000
_cell.angle_alpha   90.00
_cell.angle_beta   90.00
_cell.angle_gamma   90.00
#
_symmetry.space_group_name_H-M   'P 1'
#
loop_
_entity.id
_entity.type
_entity.pdbx_description
1 polymer ?
#
loop_
_entity_poly.entity_id
_entity_poly.type
_entity_poly.pdbx_seq_one_letter_code
_entity_poly.pdbx_strand_id
1 'polypeptide(L)'
;MLHLMVAALAVINSLLWIMFLYICFMNFKQLWNCPVFHAIHGVVLLSAVATQSVVILWNEVFPSLPDIFSLSAFALGLLFYMSGLILIFKRYAETEWSLMEDWTNTNCIIHGALSITGLAIVSTKMFQEEILLYYWMLVLVIFCLVEGLEIVRAIKRVRQKGWREGIFSYNVSQWSRNFTFGMFYAFTMVMHKNTYHKNNFYEFHELFLSLWAWVVLIALVIEIGLWAEEKVIKKKTMAKQGIY
;
A
#
# COMPACT_ATOMS: atom_id res chain seq x y z
N MET A 1 -28.32 -12.90 -9.47
CA MET A 1 -28.12 -11.46 -9.77
C MET A 1 -26.83 -10.93 -9.18
N LEU A 2 -26.61 -11.00 -7.86
CA LEU A 2 -25.38 -10.50 -7.21
C LEU A 2 -24.08 -11.11 -7.76
N HIS A 3 -24.00 -12.44 -7.90
CA HIS A 3 -22.83 -13.11 -8.48
C HIS A 3 -22.50 -12.63 -9.91
N LEU A 4 -23.52 -12.42 -10.73
CA LEU A 4 -23.34 -11.91 -12.10
C LEU A 4 -22.79 -10.48 -12.08
N MET A 5 -23.27 -9.63 -11.17
CA MET A 5 -22.75 -8.27 -11.00
C MET A 5 -21.28 -8.27 -10.54
N VAL A 6 -20.93 -9.11 -9.57
CA VAL A 6 -19.55 -9.26 -9.09
C VAL A 6 -18.63 -9.75 -10.22
N ALA A 7 -19.06 -10.76 -10.97
CA ALA A 7 -18.31 -11.26 -12.12
C ALA A 7 -18.14 -10.18 -13.21
N ALA A 8 -19.19 -9.42 -13.53
CA ALA A 8 -19.11 -8.33 -14.50
C ALA A 8 -18.12 -7.24 -14.05
N LEU A 9 -18.17 -6.82 -12.78
CA LEU A 9 -17.21 -5.89 -12.20
C LEU A 9 -15.79 -6.44 -12.25
N ALA A 10 -15.61 -7.74 -11.99
CA ALA A 10 -14.30 -8.38 -12.03
C ALA A 10 -13.71 -8.41 -13.45
N VAL A 11 -14.53 -8.68 -14.46
CA VAL A 11 -14.13 -8.61 -15.88
C VAL A 11 -13.74 -7.19 -16.25
N ILE A 12 -14.57 -6.20 -15.91
CA ILE A 12 -14.27 -4.77 -16.17
C ILE A 12 -12.94 -4.38 -15.52
N ASN A 13 -12.74 -4.72 -14.25
CA ASN A 13 -11.51 -4.41 -13.54
C ASN A 13 -10.28 -5.08 -14.17
N SER A 14 -10.43 -6.31 -14.66
CA SER A 14 -9.37 -7.03 -15.37
C SER A 14 -9.00 -6.34 -16.69
N LEU A 15 -9.99 -5.85 -17.44
CA LEU A 15 -9.76 -5.09 -18.69
C LEU A 15 -9.09 -3.73 -18.40
N LEU A 16 -9.55 -3.02 -17.36
CA LEU A 16 -8.91 -1.78 -16.91
C LEU A 16 -7.45 -2.02 -16.48
N TRP A 17 -7.19 -3.13 -15.79
CA TRP A 17 -5.84 -3.52 -15.39
C TRP A 17 -4.92 -3.76 -16.59
N ILE A 18 -5.38 -4.40 -17.67
CA ILE A 18 -4.58 -4.56 -18.90
C ILE A 18 -4.17 -3.21 -19.50
N MET A 19 -5.10 -2.25 -19.57
CA MET A 19 -4.77 -0.88 -20.03
C MET A 19 -3.77 -0.20 -19.08
N PHE A 20 -3.95 -0.39 -17.77
CA PHE A 20 -3.04 0.12 -16.76
C PHE A 20 -1.64 -0.49 -16.85
N LEU A 21 -1.51 -1.78 -17.21
CA LEU A 21 -0.21 -2.42 -17.44
C LEU A 21 0.57 -1.74 -18.55
N TYR A 22 -0.09 -1.44 -19.68
CA TYR A 22 0.55 -0.72 -20.78
C TYR A 22 1.12 0.63 -20.32
N ILE A 23 0.34 1.39 -19.56
CA ILE A 23 0.77 2.66 -18.97
C ILE A 23 1.95 2.44 -17.99
N CYS A 24 1.90 1.39 -17.16
CA CYS A 24 3.00 1.05 -16.25
C CYS A 24 4.29 0.79 -17.01
N PHE A 25 4.27 -0.06 -18.04
CA PHE A 25 5.48 -0.40 -18.81
C PHE A 25 6.12 0.83 -19.44
N MET A 26 5.32 1.73 -20.03
CA MET A 26 5.81 2.97 -20.61
C MET A 26 6.45 3.87 -19.56
N ASN A 27 5.82 4.02 -18.39
CA ASN A 27 6.34 4.84 -17.30
C ASN A 27 7.60 4.23 -16.67
N PHE A 28 7.65 2.91 -16.43
CA PHE A 28 8.85 2.26 -15.92
C PHE A 28 10.03 2.43 -16.89
N LYS A 29 9.80 2.26 -18.19
CA LYS A 29 10.83 2.54 -19.21
C LYS A 29 11.34 3.97 -19.11
N GLN A 30 10.45 4.95 -18.95
CA GLN A 30 10.84 6.35 -18.77
C GLN A 30 11.62 6.59 -17.48
N LEU A 31 11.19 6.02 -16.35
CA LEU A 31 11.86 6.16 -15.05
C LEU A 31 13.26 5.53 -15.05
N TRP A 32 13.46 4.41 -15.73
CA TRP A 32 14.77 3.78 -15.88
C TRP A 32 15.72 4.60 -16.77
N ASN A 33 15.21 5.24 -17.82
CA ASN A 33 16.02 6.05 -18.73
C ASN A 33 16.34 7.44 -18.15
N CYS A 34 15.41 8.04 -17.40
CA CYS A 34 15.52 9.40 -16.88
C CYS A 34 15.21 9.49 -15.38
N PRO A 35 15.97 8.80 -14.50
CA PRO A 35 15.63 8.68 -13.08
C PRO A 35 15.70 10.00 -12.31
N VAL A 36 16.57 10.93 -12.72
CA VAL A 36 16.81 12.22 -12.01
C VAL A 36 15.66 13.21 -12.23
N PHE A 37 14.90 13.09 -13.32
CA PHE A 37 13.88 14.06 -13.69
C PHE A 37 12.56 13.90 -12.91
N HIS A 38 12.38 12.76 -12.24
CA HIS A 38 11.16 12.43 -11.53
C HIS A 38 11.48 12.12 -10.06
N ALA A 39 10.76 12.72 -9.12
CA ALA A 39 10.87 12.40 -7.70
C ALA A 39 10.27 11.02 -7.42
N ILE A 40 11.01 9.96 -7.78
CA ILE A 40 10.58 8.56 -7.65
C ILE A 40 10.25 8.26 -6.18
N HIS A 41 9.06 7.78 -5.92
CA HIS A 41 8.58 7.45 -4.59
C HIS A 41 7.58 6.29 -4.62
N GLY A 42 7.10 5.83 -3.47
CA GLY A 42 6.30 4.62 -3.33
C GLY A 42 5.06 4.46 -4.23
N VAL A 43 4.52 5.52 -4.85
CA VAL A 43 3.47 5.41 -5.90
C VAL A 43 3.86 4.47 -7.04
N VAL A 44 5.14 4.36 -7.40
CA VAL A 44 5.60 3.42 -8.44
C VAL A 44 5.22 1.97 -8.12
N LEU A 45 5.11 1.63 -6.82
CA LEU A 45 4.74 0.31 -6.33
C LEU A 45 3.23 0.03 -6.44
N LEU A 46 2.40 1.01 -6.81
CA LEU A 46 0.98 0.76 -7.09
C LEU A 46 0.77 -0.20 -8.27
N SER A 47 1.75 -0.30 -9.17
CA SER A 47 1.78 -1.31 -10.23
C SER A 47 1.78 -2.74 -9.69
N ALA A 48 2.59 -3.00 -8.66
CA ALA A 48 2.60 -4.27 -7.94
C ALA A 48 1.29 -4.47 -7.17
N VAL A 49 0.86 -3.46 -6.40
CA VAL A 49 -0.38 -3.52 -5.62
C VAL A 49 -1.58 -3.86 -6.49
N ALA A 50 -1.80 -3.13 -7.58
CA ALA A 50 -2.93 -3.36 -8.48
C ALA A 50 -2.89 -4.76 -9.10
N THR A 51 -1.69 -5.24 -9.45
CA THR A 51 -1.51 -6.58 -10.02
C THR A 51 -1.85 -7.67 -8.99
N GLN A 52 -1.39 -7.54 -7.75
CA GLN A 52 -1.73 -8.51 -6.69
C GLN A 52 -3.22 -8.46 -6.31
N SER A 53 -3.86 -7.28 -6.34
CA SER A 53 -5.31 -7.17 -6.19
C SER A 53 -6.07 -7.97 -7.25
N VAL A 54 -5.58 -7.99 -8.50
CA VAL A 54 -6.19 -8.77 -9.59
C VAL A 54 -6.00 -10.27 -9.38
N VAL A 55 -4.84 -10.71 -8.88
CA VAL A 55 -4.61 -12.11 -8.49
C VAL A 55 -5.63 -12.57 -7.44
N ILE A 56 -5.83 -11.76 -6.39
CA ILE A 56 -6.83 -12.05 -5.34
C ILE A 56 -8.24 -12.11 -5.96
N LEU A 57 -8.60 -11.11 -6.78
CA LEU A 57 -9.91 -11.02 -7.42
C LEU A 57 -10.21 -12.25 -8.29
N TRP A 58 -9.26 -12.69 -9.11
CA TRP A 58 -9.44 -13.86 -9.96
C TRP A 58 -9.64 -15.13 -9.15
N ASN A 59 -8.86 -15.32 -8.08
CA ASN A 59 -8.97 -16.49 -7.24
C ASN A 59 -10.33 -16.57 -6.50
N GLU A 60 -10.86 -15.43 -6.07
CA GLU A 60 -12.14 -15.38 -5.36
C GLU A 60 -13.36 -15.47 -6.29
N VAL A 61 -13.30 -14.85 -7.48
CA VAL A 61 -14.45 -14.73 -8.39
C VAL A 61 -14.47 -15.81 -9.48
N PHE A 62 -13.31 -16.28 -9.91
CA PHE A 62 -13.13 -17.25 -11.00
C PHE A 62 -12.29 -18.45 -10.54
N PRO A 63 -12.78 -19.27 -9.59
CA PRO A 63 -12.01 -20.41 -9.06
C PRO A 63 -11.68 -21.49 -10.11
N SER A 64 -12.38 -21.50 -11.25
CA SER A 64 -12.08 -22.38 -12.39
C SER A 64 -11.04 -21.80 -13.36
N LEU A 65 -10.54 -20.59 -13.12
CA LEU A 65 -9.51 -19.98 -13.96
C LEU A 65 -8.20 -20.78 -13.79
N PRO A 66 -7.52 -21.16 -14.89
CA PRO A 66 -6.26 -21.88 -14.79
C PRO A 66 -5.21 -21.14 -13.94
N ASP A 67 -4.55 -21.87 -13.03
CA ASP A 67 -3.56 -21.31 -12.09
C ASP A 67 -2.43 -20.52 -12.78
N ILE A 68 -2.11 -20.87 -14.03
CA ILE A 68 -1.10 -20.16 -14.82
C ILE A 68 -1.38 -18.66 -14.96
N PHE A 69 -2.65 -18.24 -15.01
CA PHE A 69 -2.99 -16.82 -15.08
C PHE A 69 -2.65 -16.09 -13.78
N SER A 70 -3.09 -16.64 -12.64
CA SER A 70 -2.78 -16.12 -11.31
C SER A 70 -1.28 -16.12 -11.03
N LEU A 71 -0.58 -17.20 -11.38
CA LEU A 71 0.88 -17.30 -11.22
C LEU A 71 1.63 -16.28 -12.10
N SER A 72 1.20 -16.09 -13.35
CA SER A 72 1.82 -15.12 -14.26
C SER A 72 1.62 -13.68 -13.78
N ALA A 73 0.40 -13.33 -13.35
CA ALA A 73 0.12 -12.02 -12.77
C ALA A 73 0.87 -11.82 -11.46
N PHE A 74 0.91 -12.83 -10.58
CA PHE A 74 1.69 -12.79 -9.35
C PHE A 74 3.18 -12.51 -9.61
N ALA A 75 3.80 -13.23 -10.55
CA ALA A 75 5.18 -13.03 -10.96
C ALA A 75 5.41 -11.62 -11.54
N LEU A 76 4.50 -11.13 -12.37
CA LEU A 76 4.55 -9.77 -12.90
C LEU A 76 4.46 -8.71 -11.79
N GLY A 77 3.60 -8.92 -10.80
CA GLY A 77 3.49 -8.06 -9.63
C GLY A 77 4.78 -8.00 -8.82
N LEU A 78 5.47 -9.15 -8.63
CA LEU A 78 6.79 -9.19 -8.01
C LEU A 78 7.85 -8.45 -8.83
N LEU A 79 7.84 -8.58 -10.16
CA LEU A 79 8.76 -7.84 -11.03
C LEU A 79 8.55 -6.32 -10.90
N PHE A 80 7.30 -5.86 -10.89
CA PHE A 80 6.99 -4.45 -10.64
C PHE A 80 7.46 -3.98 -9.25
N TYR A 81 7.25 -4.80 -8.22
CA TYR A 81 7.69 -4.49 -6.86
C TYR A 81 9.22 -4.32 -6.81
N MET A 82 9.98 -5.29 -7.32
CA MET A 82 11.44 -5.26 -7.32
C MET A 82 11.98 -4.09 -8.14
N SER A 83 11.45 -3.88 -9.35
CA SER A 83 11.83 -2.75 -10.22
C SER A 83 11.57 -1.40 -9.53
N GLY A 84 10.37 -1.23 -8.94
CA GLY A 84 10.01 0.00 -8.24
C GLY A 84 10.85 0.24 -7.00
N LEU A 85 11.13 -0.81 -6.22
CA LEU A 85 11.97 -0.72 -5.03
C LEU A 85 13.40 -0.32 -5.37
N ILE A 86 13.98 -0.91 -6.43
CA ILE A 86 15.31 -0.53 -6.91
C ILE A 86 15.34 0.93 -7.33
N LEU A 87 14.34 1.41 -8.07
CA LEU A 87 14.25 2.81 -8.49
C LEU A 87 14.14 3.78 -7.29
N ILE A 88 13.34 3.43 -6.27
CA ILE A 88 13.23 4.22 -5.02
C ILE A 88 14.57 4.25 -4.29
N PHE A 89 15.21 3.09 -4.12
CA PHE A 89 16.50 3.00 -3.41
C PHE A 89 17.59 3.78 -4.16
N LYS A 90 17.66 3.62 -5.48
CA LYS A 90 18.59 4.36 -6.34
C LYS A 90 18.46 5.87 -6.16
N ARG A 91 17.23 6.40 -6.13
CA ARG A 91 17.00 7.83 -5.85
C ARG A 91 17.64 8.25 -4.52
N TYR A 92 17.35 7.55 -3.42
CA TYR A 92 17.85 7.93 -2.09
C TYR A 92 19.35 7.66 -1.89
N ALA A 93 19.95 6.82 -2.73
CA ALA A 93 21.39 6.56 -2.73
C ALA A 93 22.19 7.57 -3.56
N GLU A 94 21.63 8.05 -4.68
CA GLU A 94 22.33 8.91 -5.65
C GLU A 94 22.05 10.41 -5.47
N THR A 95 21.00 10.79 -4.73
CA THR A 95 20.64 12.19 -4.51
C THR A 95 20.80 12.57 -3.05
N GLU A 96 21.26 13.80 -2.78
CA GLU A 96 21.18 14.35 -1.44
C GLU A 96 19.71 14.49 -1.03
N TRP A 97 19.38 14.03 0.16
CA TRP A 97 18.01 14.07 0.67
C TRP A 97 18.00 14.28 2.17
N SER A 98 16.90 14.87 2.62
CA SER A 98 16.58 15.01 4.03
C SER A 98 15.35 14.16 4.35
N LEU A 99 15.38 13.48 5.49
CA LEU A 99 14.22 12.70 5.95
C LEU A 99 12.96 13.57 6.08
N MET A 100 13.11 14.84 6.42
CA MET A 100 11.98 15.71 6.68
C MET A 100 11.27 16.18 5.41
N GLU A 101 12.01 16.56 4.37
CA GLU A 101 11.45 17.17 3.15
C GLU A 101 11.28 16.15 2.02
N ASP A 102 12.18 15.17 1.89
CA ASP A 102 12.29 14.35 0.67
C ASP A 102 11.73 12.92 0.81
N TRP A 103 11.60 12.43 2.05
CA TRP A 103 10.89 11.20 2.34
C TRP A 103 9.39 11.45 2.22
N THR A 104 8.73 10.85 1.23
CA THR A 104 7.31 11.09 0.95
C THR A 104 6.42 10.11 1.72
N ASN A 105 5.18 10.53 2.05
CA ASN A 105 4.20 9.66 2.71
C ASN A 105 3.97 8.35 1.95
N THR A 106 4.01 8.42 0.62
CA THR A 106 3.76 7.28 -0.27
C THR A 106 4.79 6.17 -0.15
N ASN A 107 5.97 6.43 0.43
CA ASN A 107 6.97 5.37 0.68
C ASN A 107 6.46 4.31 1.67
N CYS A 108 5.41 4.56 2.45
CA CYS A 108 4.74 3.51 3.23
C CYS A 108 4.19 2.36 2.34
N ILE A 109 3.95 2.60 1.04
CA ILE A 109 3.55 1.58 0.06
C ILE A 109 4.60 0.46 -0.07
N ILE A 110 5.85 0.66 0.35
CA ILE A 110 6.87 -0.39 0.40
C ILE A 110 6.36 -1.62 1.17
N HIS A 111 5.92 -1.46 2.42
CA HIS A 111 5.39 -2.58 3.20
C HIS A 111 3.96 -2.96 2.77
N GLY A 112 3.18 -1.99 2.27
CA GLY A 112 1.82 -2.26 1.77
C GLY A 112 1.78 -3.17 0.55
N ALA A 113 2.71 -2.99 -0.39
CA ALA A 113 2.85 -3.83 -1.57
C ALA A 113 3.27 -5.26 -1.19
N LEU A 114 4.15 -5.43 -0.21
CA LEU A 114 4.47 -6.74 0.36
C LEU A 114 3.26 -7.37 1.07
N SER A 115 2.48 -6.57 1.80
CA SER A 115 1.29 -7.04 2.52
C SER A 115 0.22 -7.60 1.59
N ILE A 116 -0.11 -6.88 0.50
CA ILE A 116 -1.08 -7.39 -0.48
C ILE A 116 -0.54 -8.56 -1.29
N THR A 117 0.77 -8.61 -1.52
CA THR A 117 1.42 -9.80 -2.11
C THR A 117 1.26 -11.00 -1.17
N GLY A 118 1.48 -10.82 0.15
CA GLY A 118 1.24 -11.85 1.15
C GLY A 118 -0.21 -12.31 1.18
N LEU A 119 -1.15 -11.37 1.14
CA LEU A 119 -2.57 -11.68 1.03
C LEU A 119 -2.88 -12.51 -0.23
N ALA A 120 -2.31 -12.16 -1.38
CA ALA A 120 -2.46 -12.93 -2.62
C ALA A 120 -1.90 -14.35 -2.48
N ILE A 121 -0.74 -14.53 -1.84
CA ILE A 121 -0.15 -15.85 -1.58
C ILE A 121 -1.11 -16.72 -0.76
N VAL A 122 -1.65 -16.18 0.34
CA VAL A 122 -2.54 -16.96 1.21
C VAL A 122 -3.87 -17.28 0.52
N SER A 123 -4.47 -16.31 -0.15
CA SER A 123 -5.75 -16.49 -0.87
C SER A 123 -5.65 -17.58 -1.93
N THR A 124 -4.56 -17.58 -2.69
CA THR A 124 -4.35 -18.52 -3.80
C THR A 124 -3.81 -19.89 -3.37
N LYS A 125 -3.37 -20.02 -2.12
CA LYS A 125 -2.72 -21.24 -1.59
C LYS A 125 -1.54 -21.71 -2.47
N MET A 126 -0.87 -20.77 -3.16
CA MET A 126 0.20 -21.09 -4.12
C MET A 126 1.48 -21.61 -3.46
N PHE A 127 1.68 -21.35 -2.16
CA PHE A 127 2.92 -21.67 -1.45
C PHE A 127 2.66 -22.51 -0.21
N GLN A 128 3.70 -23.24 0.20
CA GLN A 128 3.70 -24.00 1.44
C GLN A 128 3.56 -23.08 2.66
N GLU A 129 2.94 -23.62 3.69
CA GLU A 129 2.56 -22.90 4.91
C GLU A 129 3.75 -22.34 5.70
N GLU A 130 4.90 -23.02 5.69
CA GLU A 130 6.11 -22.52 6.37
C GLU A 130 6.62 -21.23 5.70
N ILE A 131 6.59 -21.18 4.37
CA ILE A 131 7.01 -20.01 3.59
C ILE A 131 6.12 -18.80 3.92
N LEU A 132 4.83 -19.03 4.17
CA LEU A 132 3.89 -17.98 4.55
C LEU A 132 4.25 -17.30 5.87
N LEU A 133 4.66 -18.06 6.88
CA LEU A 133 5.09 -17.48 8.16
C LEU A 133 6.37 -16.66 8.00
N TYR A 134 7.37 -17.17 7.28
CA TYR A 134 8.60 -16.43 7.00
C TYR A 134 8.34 -15.15 6.20
N TYR A 135 7.44 -15.23 5.21
CA TYR A 135 7.03 -14.08 4.43
C TYR A 135 6.31 -13.05 5.31
N TRP A 136 5.38 -13.47 6.18
CA TRP A 136 4.71 -12.57 7.11
C TRP A 136 5.69 -11.87 8.06
N MET A 137 6.66 -12.60 8.62
CA MET A 137 7.72 -12.00 9.45
C MET A 137 8.56 -10.99 8.69
N LEU A 138 8.91 -11.28 7.42
CA LEU A 138 9.59 -10.32 6.55
C LEU A 138 8.76 -9.05 6.39
N VAL A 139 7.45 -9.17 6.09
CA VAL A 139 6.56 -8.01 5.98
C VAL A 139 6.51 -7.22 7.28
N LEU A 140 6.43 -7.88 8.43
CA LEU A 140 6.45 -7.22 9.74
C LEU A 140 7.75 -6.43 9.97
N VAL A 141 8.91 -6.99 9.62
CA VAL A 141 10.20 -6.30 9.74
C VAL A 141 10.22 -5.05 8.85
N ILE A 142 9.84 -5.18 7.57
CA ILE A 142 9.80 -4.05 6.64
C ILE A 142 8.77 -3.00 7.08
N PHE A 143 7.63 -3.43 7.61
CA PHE A 143 6.62 -2.57 8.22
C PHE A 143 7.23 -1.73 9.36
N CYS A 144 7.90 -2.37 10.33
CA CYS A 144 8.54 -1.68 11.44
C CYS A 144 9.63 -0.71 11.00
N LEU A 145 10.42 -1.06 9.98
CA LEU A 145 11.47 -0.18 9.45
C LEU A 145 10.87 1.08 8.80
N VAL A 146 9.89 0.91 7.92
CA VAL A 146 9.30 2.02 7.16
C VAL A 146 8.47 2.93 8.08
N GLU A 147 7.66 2.37 8.98
CA GLU A 147 6.89 3.19 9.92
C GLU A 147 7.79 3.80 11.02
N GLY A 148 8.89 3.14 11.39
CA GLY A 148 9.91 3.72 12.25
C GLY A 148 10.53 4.99 11.65
N LEU A 149 10.88 4.96 10.36
CA LEU A 149 11.37 6.15 9.64
C LEU A 149 10.32 7.27 9.61
N GLU A 150 9.06 6.93 9.43
CA GLU A 150 7.95 7.87 9.44
C GLU A 150 7.70 8.50 10.81
N ILE A 151 7.81 7.74 11.90
CA ILE A 151 7.76 8.27 13.27
C ILE A 151 8.92 9.24 13.50
N VAL A 152 10.15 8.88 13.11
CA VAL A 152 11.30 9.77 13.23
C VAL A 152 11.10 11.05 12.41
N ARG A 153 10.55 10.94 11.20
CA ARG A 153 10.18 12.10 10.37
C ARG A 153 9.15 12.98 11.06
N ALA A 154 8.10 12.39 11.62
CA ALA A 154 7.03 13.10 12.33
C ALA A 154 7.58 13.87 13.53
N ILE A 155 8.45 13.26 14.35
CA ILE A 155 9.11 13.93 15.49
C ILE A 155 9.93 15.13 15.00
N LYS A 156 10.73 14.98 13.94
CA LYS A 156 11.51 16.09 13.37
C LYS A 156 10.62 17.23 12.87
N ARG A 157 9.52 16.91 12.17
CA ARG A 157 8.55 17.91 11.69
C ARG A 157 7.87 18.65 12.83
N VAL A 158 7.44 17.96 13.89
CA VAL A 158 6.84 18.61 15.07
C VAL A 158 7.82 19.55 15.76
N ARG A 159 9.08 19.14 15.91
CA ARG A 159 10.11 19.99 16.55
C ARG A 159 10.41 21.27 15.78
N GLN A 160 10.31 21.24 14.44
CA GLN A 160 10.68 22.37 13.60
C GLN A 160 9.49 23.25 13.18
N LYS A 161 8.34 22.64 12.88
CA LYS A 161 7.15 23.30 12.32
C LYS A 161 5.98 23.35 13.33
N GLY A 162 6.13 22.72 14.50
CA GLY A 162 5.04 22.54 15.46
C GLY A 162 4.05 21.45 15.06
N TRP A 163 3.09 21.15 15.94
CA TRP A 163 2.11 20.08 15.73
C TRP A 163 1.20 20.31 14.52
N ARG A 164 0.71 21.55 14.36
CA ARG A 164 -0.28 21.89 13.33
C ARG A 164 0.28 21.71 11.93
N GLU A 165 1.43 22.31 11.65
CA GLU A 165 2.04 22.23 10.32
C GLU A 165 2.81 20.92 10.13
N GLY A 166 3.37 20.36 11.20
CA GLY A 166 4.23 19.18 11.14
C GLY A 166 3.50 17.85 10.93
N ILE A 167 2.31 17.67 11.52
CA ILE A 167 1.54 16.41 11.44
C ILE A 167 0.08 16.66 11.03
N PHE A 168 -0.58 17.65 11.62
CA PHE A 168 -2.01 17.91 11.39
C PHE A 168 -2.27 18.80 10.15
N SER A 169 -1.44 18.65 9.13
CA SER A 169 -1.64 19.26 7.81
C SER A 169 -2.10 18.18 6.84
N TYR A 170 -3.23 18.43 6.16
CA TYR A 170 -3.79 17.48 5.22
C TYR A 170 -2.96 17.40 3.94
N ASN A 171 -2.72 16.18 3.48
CA ASN A 171 -2.18 15.89 2.16
C ASN A 171 -2.78 14.58 1.63
N VAL A 172 -3.24 14.56 0.38
CA VAL A 172 -3.88 13.39 -0.24
C VAL A 172 -3.00 12.13 -0.18
N SER A 173 -1.67 12.28 -0.15
CA SER A 173 -0.76 11.13 0.00
C SER A 173 -0.84 10.42 1.35
N GLN A 174 -1.40 11.02 2.41
CA GLN A 174 -1.55 10.39 3.73
C GLN A 174 -2.51 9.19 3.69
N TRP A 175 -3.49 9.21 2.80
CA TRP A 175 -4.40 8.08 2.55
C TRP A 175 -3.68 6.77 2.20
N SER A 176 -2.48 6.86 1.61
CA SER A 176 -1.67 5.68 1.31
C SER A 176 -1.31 4.88 2.56
N ARG A 177 -1.12 5.53 3.72
CA ARG A 177 -0.83 4.85 4.99
C ARG A 177 -2.03 4.08 5.52
N ASN A 178 -3.22 4.66 5.45
CA ASN A 178 -4.43 3.95 5.87
C ASN A 178 -4.66 2.69 5.00
N PHE A 179 -4.42 2.82 3.70
CA PHE A 179 -4.42 1.69 2.78
C PHE A 179 -3.39 0.62 3.19
N THR A 180 -2.13 0.98 3.43
CA THR A 180 -1.09 0.00 3.76
C THR A 180 -1.31 -0.68 5.11
N PHE A 181 -1.80 0.05 6.12
CA PHE A 181 -2.20 -0.53 7.40
C PHE A 181 -3.36 -1.51 7.24
N GLY A 182 -4.34 -1.17 6.41
CA GLY A 182 -5.44 -2.06 6.07
C GLY A 182 -4.98 -3.32 5.33
N MET A 183 -3.99 -3.21 4.44
CA MET A 183 -3.44 -4.39 3.74
C MET A 183 -2.67 -5.31 4.69
N PHE A 184 -1.88 -4.76 5.61
CA PHE A 184 -1.17 -5.58 6.60
C PHE A 184 -2.15 -6.23 7.59
N TYR A 185 -3.20 -5.51 7.98
CA TYR A 185 -4.32 -6.06 8.74
C TYR A 185 -4.98 -7.24 8.03
N ALA A 186 -5.38 -7.05 6.76
CA ALA A 186 -6.08 -8.06 5.98
C ALA A 186 -5.20 -9.31 5.77
N PHE A 187 -3.93 -9.11 5.45
CA PHE A 187 -2.97 -10.21 5.34
C PHE A 187 -2.86 -11.00 6.66
N THR A 188 -2.67 -10.30 7.78
CA THR A 188 -2.58 -10.94 9.11
C THR A 188 -3.88 -11.65 9.50
N MET A 189 -5.04 -11.09 9.15
CA MET A 189 -6.34 -11.68 9.43
C MET A 189 -6.52 -12.99 8.67
N VAL A 190 -6.17 -13.01 7.38
CA VAL A 190 -6.29 -14.20 6.55
C VAL A 190 -5.26 -15.27 6.94
N MET A 191 -4.06 -14.86 7.35
CA MET A 191 -3.08 -15.74 7.99
C MET A 191 -3.60 -16.37 9.29
N HIS A 192 -4.22 -15.57 10.17
CA HIS A 192 -4.74 -16.04 11.46
C HIS A 192 -5.92 -17.02 11.30
N LYS A 193 -6.78 -16.80 10.30
CA LYS A 193 -7.89 -17.71 9.98
C LYS A 193 -7.44 -19.03 9.35
N ASN A 194 -6.24 -19.09 8.81
CA ASN A 194 -5.72 -20.31 8.22
C ASN A 194 -5.50 -21.35 9.34
N THR A 195 -6.39 -22.35 9.39
CA THR A 195 -6.56 -23.30 10.52
C THR A 195 -5.32 -24.14 10.82
N TYR A 196 -4.38 -24.23 9.89
CA TYR A 196 -3.13 -24.94 10.08
C TYR A 196 -2.13 -24.18 10.96
N HIS A 197 -2.39 -22.88 11.23
CA HIS A 197 -1.53 -22.01 12.03
C HIS A 197 -2.04 -21.85 13.48
N LYS A 198 -2.16 -22.96 14.23
CA LYS A 198 -1.85 -22.90 15.68
C LYS A 198 -0.32 -22.78 15.85
N ASN A 199 0.25 -21.76 15.23
CA ASN A 199 1.67 -21.46 15.31
C ASN A 199 1.96 -20.74 16.64
N ASN A 200 3.23 -20.62 17.01
CA ASN A 200 3.67 -19.89 18.21
C ASN A 200 3.28 -18.39 18.19
N PHE A 201 2.77 -17.88 17.07
CA PHE A 201 2.34 -16.51 16.89
C PHE A 201 0.81 -16.35 16.88
N TYR A 202 0.02 -17.39 17.16
CA TYR A 202 -1.43 -17.30 17.10
C TYR A 202 -1.98 -16.24 18.06
N GLU A 203 -1.55 -16.27 19.32
CA GLU A 203 -1.90 -15.29 20.34
C GLU A 203 -1.40 -13.88 19.96
N PHE A 204 -0.21 -13.80 19.37
CA PHE A 204 0.33 -12.54 18.87
C PHE A 204 -0.55 -11.97 17.74
N HIS A 205 -0.96 -12.79 16.77
CA HIS A 205 -1.85 -12.38 15.70
C HIS A 205 -3.21 -11.91 16.24
N GLU A 206 -3.78 -12.63 17.21
CA GLU A 206 -5.06 -12.27 17.82
C GLU A 206 -5.00 -10.90 18.51
N LEU A 207 -3.97 -10.69 19.35
CA LEU A 207 -3.72 -9.40 20.00
C LEU A 207 -3.45 -8.29 18.97
N PHE A 208 -2.60 -8.59 17.99
CA PHE A 208 -2.25 -7.66 16.91
C PHE A 208 -3.50 -7.23 16.16
N LEU A 209 -4.35 -8.16 15.71
CA LEU A 209 -5.57 -7.84 14.97
C LEU A 209 -6.51 -6.96 15.79
N SER A 210 -6.72 -7.29 17.06
CA SER A 210 -7.58 -6.48 17.94
C SER A 210 -7.09 -5.03 18.06
N LEU A 211 -5.79 -4.83 18.33
CA LEU A 211 -5.20 -3.49 18.46
C LEU A 211 -5.14 -2.76 17.11
N TRP A 212 -4.77 -3.46 16.05
CA TRP A 212 -4.49 -2.88 14.74
C TRP A 212 -5.75 -2.40 14.03
N ALA A 213 -6.89 -3.06 14.25
CA ALA A 213 -8.19 -2.59 13.76
C ALA A 213 -8.49 -1.17 14.27
N TRP A 214 -8.21 -0.88 15.54
CA TRP A 214 -8.36 0.46 16.10
C TRP A 214 -7.36 1.46 15.52
N VAL A 215 -6.11 1.05 15.29
CA VAL A 215 -5.10 1.90 14.63
C VAL A 215 -5.58 2.35 13.24
N VAL A 216 -6.07 1.41 12.42
CA VAL A 216 -6.62 1.69 11.08
C VAL A 216 -7.82 2.64 11.17
N LEU A 217 -8.76 2.36 12.08
CA LEU A 217 -9.96 3.19 12.24
C LEU A 217 -9.64 4.62 12.71
N ILE A 218 -8.76 4.76 13.70
CA ILE A 218 -8.34 6.06 14.22
C ILE A 218 -7.62 6.85 13.14
N ALA A 219 -6.71 6.22 12.40
CA ALA A 219 -6.03 6.86 11.26
C ALA A 219 -7.05 7.36 10.23
N LEU A 220 -8.04 6.54 9.87
CA LEU A 220 -9.11 6.94 8.95
C LEU A 220 -9.89 8.16 9.45
N VAL A 221 -10.31 8.15 10.72
CA VAL A 221 -11.11 9.24 11.32
C VAL A 221 -10.29 10.55 11.36
N ILE A 222 -9.01 10.47 11.71
CA ILE A 222 -8.11 11.63 11.70
C ILE A 222 -7.99 12.21 10.28
N GLU A 223 -7.74 11.36 9.28
CA GLU A 223 -7.61 11.81 7.88
C GLU A 223 -8.89 12.46 7.34
N ILE A 224 -10.06 11.90 7.67
CA ILE A 224 -11.36 12.51 7.34
C ILE A 224 -11.50 13.88 8.01
N GLY A 225 -11.13 14.00 9.29
CA GLY A 225 -11.16 15.25 10.03
C GLY A 225 -10.27 16.32 9.42
N LEU A 226 -9.03 15.97 9.08
CA LEU A 226 -8.06 16.87 8.43
C LEU A 226 -8.55 17.33 7.05
N TRP A 227 -9.08 16.41 6.25
CA TRP A 227 -9.68 16.73 4.95
C TRP A 227 -10.85 17.71 5.10
N ALA A 228 -11.76 17.45 6.05
CA ALA A 228 -12.92 18.30 6.28
C ALA A 228 -12.51 19.71 6.74
N GLU A 229 -11.53 19.83 7.65
CA GLU A 229 -10.98 21.11 8.08
C GLU A 229 -10.42 21.90 6.89
N GLU A 230 -9.60 21.28 6.05
CA GLU A 230 -9.00 21.92 4.88
C GLU A 230 -10.08 22.47 3.92
N LYS A 231 -11.13 21.68 3.65
CA LYS A 231 -12.25 22.11 2.79
C LYS A 231 -13.01 23.29 3.37
N VAL A 232 -13.28 23.28 4.68
CA VAL A 232 -13.96 24.39 5.36
C VAL A 232 -13.12 25.67 5.33
N ILE A 233 -11.81 25.57 5.60
CA ILE A 233 -10.90 26.71 5.54
C ILE A 233 -10.84 27.27 4.13
N LYS A 234 -10.66 26.43 3.10
CA LYS A 234 -10.62 26.88 1.70
C LYS A 234 -11.88 27.62 1.30
N LYS A 235 -13.06 27.10 1.67
CA LYS A 235 -14.34 27.76 1.40
C LYS A 235 -14.45 29.13 2.08
N LYS A 236 -14.02 29.25 3.34
CA LYS A 236 -14.00 30.55 4.06
C LYS A 236 -13.06 31.55 3.39
N THR A 237 -11.91 31.11 2.90
CA THR A 237 -10.95 31.97 2.19
C THR A 237 -11.49 32.44 0.85
N MET A 238 -12.09 31.55 0.05
CA MET A 238 -12.73 31.91 -1.22
C MET A 238 -13.88 32.91 -1.03
N ALA A 239 -14.73 32.69 -0.01
CA ALA A 239 -15.80 33.62 0.34
C ALA A 239 -15.27 35.01 0.74
N LYS A 240 -14.14 35.09 1.47
CA LYS A 240 -13.49 36.37 1.82
C LYS A 240 -12.88 37.07 0.61
N GLN A 241 -12.47 36.34 -0.42
CA GLN A 241 -11.87 36.88 -1.64
C GLN A 241 -12.90 37.22 -2.73
N GLY A 242 -14.20 36.98 -2.49
CA GLY A 242 -15.27 37.21 -3.48
C GLY A 242 -15.21 36.24 -4.67
N ILE A 243 -14.49 35.12 -4.53
CA ILE A 243 -14.36 34.08 -5.54
C ILE A 243 -15.39 33.00 -5.18
N TYR A 244 -16.46 32.88 -5.97
CA TYR A 244 -17.50 31.87 -5.79
C TYR A 244 -17.17 30.59 -6.54
#